data_AF-A0ABD3M9H5-F1
#
_entry.id   AF-A0ABD3M9H5-F1
#
_cell.length_a   1.000
_cell.length_b   1.000
_cell.length_c   1.000
_cell.angle_alpha   90.00
_cell.angle_beta   90.00
_cell.angle_gamma   90.00
#
_symmetry.space_group_name_H-M   'P 1'
#
loop_
_entity.id
_entity.type
_entity.pdbx_description
1 polymer ?
#
loop_
_entity_poly.entity_id
_entity_poly.type
_entity_poly.pdbx_seq_one_letter_code
_entity_poly.pdbx_strand_id
1 'polypeptide(L)'
;MSCMVLMNAKSADAACLSGEFRPECIGVYKLPIDAAESPYVATPEKLMMYAPDVKWVPPTPYPPTYVDSLKQLKDQRRHLGNAQDLIAKGNIEAAGSALLEIIPKVSVAGKIILQDINKSSNDERNVAMKMDATTNAGNYDGNSSSYTKAVTLEMKAYRIKTTLDDLLGYLGETDILIGQGLRGELGVSAPAQIQILSSLSNCMAEFDNLLRIIPDELSR
;
A
#
# COMPACT_ATOMS: atom_id res chain seq x y z
N MET A 1 -31.93 27.95 -9.15
CA MET A 1 -30.71 28.37 -9.88
C MET A 1 -29.52 27.99 -9.01
N SER A 2 -28.86 26.87 -9.34
CA SER A 2 -27.67 26.43 -8.60
C SER A 2 -26.46 27.14 -9.20
N CYS A 3 -25.73 27.89 -8.38
CA CYS A 3 -24.51 28.56 -8.80
C CYS A 3 -23.45 27.50 -9.09
N MET A 4 -23.03 27.40 -10.36
CA MET A 4 -21.96 26.50 -10.79
C MET A 4 -20.66 26.99 -10.13
N VAL A 5 -20.18 26.27 -9.12
CA VAL A 5 -18.86 26.55 -8.53
C VAL A 5 -17.81 25.96 -9.48
N LEU A 6 -17.27 26.81 -10.35
CA LEU A 6 -16.07 26.51 -11.13
C LEU A 6 -14.88 26.44 -10.16
N MET A 7 -14.26 25.27 -10.02
CA MET A 7 -12.99 25.16 -9.32
C MET A 7 -11.88 25.77 -10.19
N ASN A 8 -11.19 26.77 -9.67
CA ASN A 8 -10.03 27.35 -10.36
C ASN A 8 -8.91 26.31 -10.41
N ALA A 9 -8.45 25.99 -11.62
CA ALA A 9 -7.35 25.06 -11.81
C ALA A 9 -6.05 25.61 -11.20
N LYS A 10 -5.43 24.81 -10.33
CA LYS A 10 -4.09 25.06 -9.78
C LYS A 10 -3.10 24.13 -10.48
N SER A 11 -1.87 24.58 -10.70
CA SER A 11 -0.83 23.74 -11.32
C SER A 11 -0.37 22.62 -10.39
N ALA A 12 0.09 21.50 -10.97
CA ALA A 12 0.60 20.33 -10.26
C ALA A 12 2.13 20.38 -10.12
N ASP A 13 2.65 21.49 -9.58
CA ASP A 13 4.10 21.76 -9.51
C ASP A 13 4.66 21.43 -8.11
N ALA A 14 4.44 20.20 -7.64
CA ALA A 14 5.01 19.73 -6.38
C ALA A 14 5.85 18.47 -6.61
N ALA A 15 6.95 18.35 -5.89
CA ALA A 15 7.71 17.13 -5.75
C ALA A 15 7.63 16.70 -4.29
N CYS A 16 7.03 15.52 -4.06
CA CYS A 16 6.68 15.06 -2.72
C CYS A 16 7.27 13.67 -2.42
N LEU A 17 7.60 13.45 -1.16
CA LEU A 17 8.05 12.16 -0.65
C LEU A 17 6.88 11.34 -0.10
N SER A 18 7.04 10.02 -0.07
CA SER A 18 6.08 9.12 0.59
C SER A 18 6.00 9.42 2.09
N GLY A 19 4.79 9.68 2.60
CA GLY A 19 4.55 10.12 4.00
C GLY A 19 4.39 11.63 4.16
N GLU A 20 4.39 12.38 3.05
CA GLU A 20 4.06 13.79 3.06
C GLU A 20 2.55 14.03 2.87
N PHE A 21 1.94 14.81 3.76
CA PHE A 21 0.49 14.99 3.82
C PHE A 21 0.01 16.38 3.38
N ARG A 22 0.90 17.20 2.77
CA ARG A 22 0.50 18.52 2.29
C ARG A 22 -0.53 18.38 1.16
N PRO A 23 -1.56 19.24 1.10
CA PRO A 23 -2.58 19.18 0.04
C PRO A 23 -2.02 19.25 -1.39
N GLU A 24 -0.90 19.97 -1.58
CA GLU A 24 -0.20 20.05 -2.87
C GLU A 24 0.40 18.71 -3.35
N CYS A 25 0.57 17.74 -2.45
CA CYS A 25 1.04 16.41 -2.79
C CYS A 25 -0.09 15.49 -3.28
N ILE A 26 -1.36 15.90 -3.20
CA ILE A 26 -2.48 15.06 -3.63
C ILE A 26 -2.45 14.88 -5.16
N GLY A 27 -2.46 13.62 -5.59
CA GLY A 27 -2.40 13.25 -7.00
C GLY A 27 -1.10 13.60 -7.73
N VAL A 28 -0.01 13.75 -6.99
CA VAL A 28 1.37 13.87 -7.49
C VAL A 28 2.08 12.53 -7.32
N TYR A 29 2.94 12.13 -8.26
CA TYR A 29 3.75 10.93 -8.08
C TYR A 29 4.71 11.07 -6.89
N LYS A 30 4.75 10.06 -6.01
CA LYS A 30 5.70 10.00 -4.89
C LYS A 30 6.68 8.86 -5.12
N LEU A 31 7.93 9.07 -4.73
CA LEU A 31 8.93 8.01 -4.72
C LEU A 31 8.48 6.88 -3.76
N PRO A 32 8.36 5.63 -4.24
CA PRO A 32 8.07 4.49 -3.37
C PRO A 32 9.12 4.34 -2.25
N ILE A 33 8.69 3.76 -1.12
CA ILE A 33 9.53 3.63 0.10
C ILE A 33 10.75 2.71 -0.13
N ASP A 34 10.66 1.80 -1.10
CA ASP A 34 11.67 0.79 -1.48
C ASP A 34 12.25 0.98 -2.88
N ALA A 35 12.08 2.17 -3.45
CA ALA A 35 12.70 2.49 -4.72
C ALA A 35 14.23 2.40 -4.60
N ALA A 36 14.91 2.09 -5.70
CA ALA A 36 16.39 2.03 -5.71
C ALA A 36 17.02 3.38 -5.32
N GLU A 37 16.25 4.45 -5.47
CA GLU A 37 16.62 5.82 -5.19
C GLU A 37 16.36 6.22 -3.72
N SER A 38 15.59 5.43 -2.95
CA SER A 38 15.27 5.72 -1.54
C SER A 38 16.51 5.99 -0.67
N PRO A 39 17.67 5.32 -0.84
CA PRO A 39 18.90 5.63 -0.09
C PRO A 39 19.47 7.04 -0.32
N TYR A 40 19.13 7.70 -1.43
CA TYR A 40 19.56 9.06 -1.75
C TYR A 40 18.64 10.14 -1.17
N VAL A 41 17.46 9.77 -0.68
CA VAL A 41 16.49 10.69 -0.04
C VAL A 41 16.25 10.36 1.44
N ALA A 42 16.97 9.38 1.98
CA ALA A 42 16.75 8.87 3.33
C ALA A 42 17.05 9.88 4.45
N THR A 43 17.95 10.85 4.22
CA THR A 43 18.29 11.88 5.19
C THR A 43 18.13 13.28 4.60
N PRO A 44 17.91 14.32 5.43
CA PRO A 44 17.81 15.70 4.96
C PRO A 44 19.02 16.14 4.14
N GLU A 45 20.24 15.74 4.57
CA GLU A 45 21.49 16.14 3.92
C GLU A 45 21.62 15.54 2.53
N LYS A 46 21.28 14.26 2.38
CA LYS A 46 21.31 13.60 1.07
C LYS A 46 20.23 14.14 0.16
N LEU A 47 19.01 14.35 0.66
CA LEU A 47 17.95 14.94 -0.14
C LEU A 47 18.37 16.33 -0.65
N MET A 48 18.94 17.17 0.21
CA MET A 48 19.40 18.50 -0.18
C MET A 48 20.49 18.47 -1.27
N MET A 49 21.30 17.40 -1.33
CA MET A 49 22.31 17.21 -2.36
C MET A 49 21.72 16.83 -3.73
N TYR A 50 20.68 15.98 -3.75
CA TYR A 50 20.14 15.39 -4.98
C TYR A 50 18.85 16.05 -5.49
N ALA A 51 18.05 16.64 -4.60
CA ALA A 51 16.77 17.27 -4.89
C ALA A 51 16.47 18.40 -3.87
N PRO A 52 17.16 19.55 -3.97
CA PRO A 52 17.09 20.63 -2.97
C PRO A 52 15.71 21.29 -2.85
N ASP A 53 14.89 21.23 -3.89
CA ASP A 53 13.53 21.80 -3.91
C ASP A 53 12.49 20.91 -3.21
N VAL A 54 12.86 19.67 -2.85
CA VAL A 54 11.97 18.72 -2.19
C VAL A 54 12.06 18.87 -0.68
N LYS A 55 10.90 18.97 -0.02
CA LYS A 55 10.85 19.00 1.44
C LYS A 55 11.11 17.60 1.99
N TRP A 56 12.12 17.47 2.84
CA TRP A 56 12.35 16.22 3.54
C TRP A 56 11.25 15.95 4.57
N VAL A 57 10.78 14.70 4.61
CA VAL A 57 9.87 14.18 5.64
C VAL A 57 10.42 12.85 6.16
N PRO A 58 10.18 12.52 7.45
CA PRO A 58 10.60 11.24 7.98
C PRO A 58 9.88 10.09 7.27
N PRO A 59 10.57 8.98 6.97
CA PRO A 59 9.95 7.80 6.40
C PRO A 59 8.82 7.26 7.27
N THR A 60 7.82 6.65 6.64
CA THR A 60 6.75 5.96 7.38
C THR A 60 7.33 4.78 8.15
N PRO A 61 7.09 4.68 9.47
CA PRO A 61 7.66 3.62 10.29
C PRO A 61 7.05 2.27 9.91
N TYR A 62 7.90 1.25 9.88
CA TYR A 62 7.46 -0.13 9.67
C TYR A 62 6.81 -0.67 10.95
N PRO A 63 5.66 -1.35 10.87
CA PRO A 63 5.11 -2.06 12.01
C PRO A 63 6.10 -3.15 12.47
N PRO A 64 6.30 -3.34 13.77
CA PRO A 64 7.36 -4.22 14.26
C PRO A 64 7.02 -5.71 14.14
N THR A 65 5.74 -6.06 14.01
CA THR A 65 5.29 -7.45 13.98
C THR A 65 4.22 -7.70 12.90
N TYR A 66 4.04 -8.97 12.55
CA TYR A 66 2.90 -9.44 11.76
C TYR A 66 1.55 -8.93 12.28
N VAL A 67 1.32 -9.04 13.60
CA VAL A 67 0.06 -8.68 14.24
C VAL A 67 -0.18 -7.17 14.15
N ASP A 68 0.86 -6.37 14.38
CA ASP A 68 0.78 -4.91 14.23
C ASP A 68 0.54 -4.50 12.77
N SER A 69 1.12 -5.24 11.82
CA SER A 69 0.90 -5.02 10.39
C SER A 69 -0.54 -5.31 9.99
N LEU A 70 -1.10 -6.43 10.45
CA LEU A 70 -2.49 -6.79 10.20
C LEU A 70 -3.45 -5.79 10.83
N LYS A 71 -3.17 -5.36 12.07
CA LYS A 71 -3.93 -4.29 12.74
C LYS A 71 -3.87 -2.99 11.93
N GLN A 72 -2.68 -2.60 11.47
CA GLN A 72 -2.51 -1.41 10.64
C GLN A 72 -3.33 -1.49 9.34
N LEU A 73 -3.34 -2.64 8.64
CA LEU A 73 -4.18 -2.81 7.45
C LEU A 73 -5.68 -2.69 7.79
N LYS A 74 -6.15 -3.33 8.88
CA LYS A 74 -7.55 -3.21 9.34
C LYS A 74 -7.90 -1.76 9.71
N ASP A 75 -6.98 -1.03 10.31
CA ASP A 75 -7.15 0.39 10.65
C ASP A 75 -7.22 1.26 9.38
N GLN A 76 -6.33 1.04 8.41
CA GLN A 76 -6.33 1.77 7.14
C GLN A 76 -7.57 1.48 6.30
N ARG A 77 -8.11 0.25 6.35
CA ARG A 77 -9.37 -0.09 5.69
C ARG A 77 -10.55 0.73 6.23
N ARG A 78 -10.58 0.95 7.55
CA ARG A 78 -11.59 1.83 8.19
C ARG A 78 -11.36 3.29 7.80
N HIS A 79 -10.10 3.73 7.78
CA HIS A 79 -9.74 5.08 7.37
C HIS A 79 -10.14 5.37 5.90
N LEU A 80 -10.03 4.38 5.01
CA LEU A 80 -10.49 4.49 3.63
C LEU A 80 -12.01 4.72 3.53
N GLY A 81 -12.79 4.10 4.41
CA GLY A 81 -14.23 4.37 4.53
C GLY A 81 -14.51 5.82 4.95
N ASN A 82 -13.72 6.37 5.87
CA ASN A 82 -13.84 7.78 6.25
C ASN A 82 -13.50 8.72 5.08
N ALA A 83 -12.52 8.37 4.24
CA ALA A 83 -12.18 9.13 3.04
C ALA A 83 -13.34 9.13 2.03
N GLN A 84 -14.03 7.99 1.85
CA GLN A 84 -15.24 7.90 1.04
C GLN A 84 -16.34 8.84 1.54
N ASP A 85 -16.60 8.85 2.86
CA ASP A 85 -17.57 9.74 3.48
C ASP A 85 -17.22 11.22 3.27
N LEU A 86 -15.94 11.58 3.31
CA LEU A 86 -15.47 12.94 3.06
C LEU A 86 -15.76 13.37 1.62
N ILE A 87 -15.52 12.51 0.63
CA ILE A 87 -15.84 12.81 -0.78
C ILE A 87 -17.33 12.92 -1.01
N ALA A 88 -18.13 12.02 -0.40
CA ALA A 88 -19.59 12.09 -0.48
C ALA A 88 -20.16 13.41 0.08
N LYS A 89 -19.49 14.00 1.07
CA LYS A 89 -19.81 15.32 1.63
C LYS A 89 -19.23 16.49 0.83
N GLY A 90 -18.48 16.20 -0.24
CA GLY A 90 -17.80 17.18 -1.07
C GLY A 90 -16.48 17.72 -0.52
N ASN A 91 -15.94 17.14 0.56
CA ASN A 91 -14.65 17.50 1.12
C ASN A 91 -13.53 16.66 0.48
N ILE A 92 -13.23 16.97 -0.79
CA ILE A 92 -12.28 16.23 -1.62
C ILE A 92 -10.84 16.38 -1.11
N GLU A 93 -10.47 17.57 -0.61
CA GLU A 93 -9.11 17.84 -0.14
C GLU A 93 -8.76 17.01 1.11
N ALA A 94 -9.66 16.98 2.10
CA ALA A 94 -9.44 16.17 3.30
C ALA A 94 -9.39 14.66 2.98
N ALA A 95 -10.16 14.20 1.99
CA ALA A 95 -10.09 12.81 1.55
C ALA A 95 -8.77 12.49 0.84
N GLY A 96 -8.24 13.43 0.04
CA GLY A 96 -6.90 13.30 -0.54
C GLY A 96 -5.82 13.21 0.54
N SER A 97 -5.87 14.09 1.55
CA SER A 97 -4.95 14.00 2.70
C SER A 97 -5.04 12.65 3.43
N ALA A 98 -6.25 12.08 3.57
CA ALA A 98 -6.43 10.76 4.14
C ALA A 98 -5.77 9.65 3.28
N LEU A 99 -5.85 9.73 1.94
CA LEU A 99 -5.16 8.78 1.06
C LEU A 99 -3.63 8.89 1.15
N LEU A 100 -3.10 10.12 1.26
CA LEU A 100 -1.66 10.34 1.46
C LEU A 100 -1.15 9.66 2.74
N GLU A 101 -2.00 9.48 3.75
CA GLU A 101 -1.70 8.73 4.97
C GLU A 101 -1.88 7.21 4.80
N ILE A 102 -2.94 6.78 4.11
CA ILE A 102 -3.25 5.36 3.91
C ILE A 102 -2.17 4.66 3.08
N ILE A 103 -1.81 5.21 1.92
CA ILE A 103 -0.93 4.56 0.94
C ILE A 103 0.39 4.08 1.55
N PRO A 104 1.20 4.95 2.20
CA PRO A 104 2.48 4.50 2.75
C PRO A 104 2.29 3.51 3.89
N LYS A 105 1.24 3.64 4.71
CA LYS A 105 0.94 2.71 5.80
C LYS A 105 0.54 1.32 5.30
N VAL A 106 -0.23 1.24 4.22
CA VAL A 106 -0.58 -0.04 3.55
C VAL A 106 0.68 -0.67 2.97
N SER A 107 1.52 0.12 2.30
CA SER A 107 2.77 -0.37 1.69
C SER A 107 3.71 -1.00 2.73
N VAL A 108 4.00 -0.31 3.85
CA VAL A 108 4.91 -0.85 4.88
C VAL A 108 4.33 -2.06 5.60
N ALA A 109 3.02 -2.10 5.86
CA ALA A 109 2.37 -3.23 6.53
C ALA A 109 2.34 -4.47 5.64
N GLY A 110 2.01 -4.31 4.35
CA GLY A 110 2.03 -5.41 3.38
C GLY A 110 3.43 -6.02 3.22
N LYS A 111 4.47 -5.19 3.25
CA LYS A 111 5.87 -5.66 3.21
C LYS A 111 6.24 -6.55 4.38
N ILE A 112 5.92 -6.16 5.61
CA ILE A 112 6.20 -6.98 6.80
C ILE A 112 5.46 -8.32 6.74
N ILE A 113 4.17 -8.31 6.34
CA ILE A 113 3.38 -9.53 6.17
C ILE A 113 4.03 -10.48 5.16
N LEU A 114 4.48 -9.96 4.01
CA LEU A 114 5.17 -10.77 3.01
C LEU A 114 6.52 -11.28 3.51
N GLN A 115 7.29 -10.47 4.23
CA GLN A 115 8.57 -10.89 4.82
C GLN A 115 8.37 -12.03 5.82
N ASP A 116 7.39 -11.93 6.71
CA ASP A 116 7.12 -12.95 7.73
C ASP A 116 6.60 -14.27 7.12
N ILE A 117 5.75 -14.20 6.09
CA ILE A 117 5.26 -15.41 5.39
C ILE A 117 6.41 -16.08 4.63
N ASN A 118 7.25 -15.31 3.93
CA ASN A 118 8.41 -15.85 3.20
C ASN A 118 9.43 -16.47 4.17
N LYS A 119 9.66 -15.83 5.33
CA LYS A 119 10.51 -16.39 6.38
C LYS A 119 9.96 -17.73 6.88
N SER A 120 8.66 -17.79 7.18
CA SER A 120 8.00 -19.03 7.62
C SER A 120 8.10 -20.13 6.55
N SER A 121 7.95 -19.79 5.27
CA SER A 121 8.14 -20.75 4.18
C SER A 121 9.57 -21.31 4.16
N ASN A 122 10.58 -20.43 4.28
CA ASN A 122 11.98 -20.85 4.29
C ASN A 122 12.32 -21.72 5.52
N ASP A 123 11.75 -21.40 6.69
CA ASP A 123 11.93 -22.19 7.91
C ASP A 123 11.34 -23.61 7.74
N GLU A 124 10.15 -23.73 7.15
CA GLU A 124 9.54 -25.03 6.81
C GLU A 124 10.39 -25.85 5.83
N ARG A 125 10.96 -25.20 4.80
CA ARG A 125 11.88 -25.85 3.87
C ARG A 125 13.14 -26.35 4.56
N ASN A 126 13.71 -25.56 5.46
CA ASN A 126 14.91 -25.92 6.20
C ASN A 126 14.66 -27.09 7.16
N VAL A 127 13.48 -27.14 7.79
CA VAL A 127 13.07 -28.27 8.64
C VAL A 127 12.91 -29.54 7.80
N ALA A 128 12.23 -29.46 6.66
CA ALA A 128 12.06 -30.58 5.73
C ALA A 128 13.41 -31.17 5.29
N MET A 129 14.34 -30.31 4.85
CA MET A 129 15.67 -30.72 4.40
C MET A 129 16.50 -31.37 5.51
N LYS A 130 16.40 -30.88 6.76
CA LYS A 130 17.08 -31.49 7.91
C LYS A 130 16.52 -32.88 8.23
N MET A 131 15.19 -33.04 8.18
CA MET A 131 14.57 -34.34 8.40
C MET A 131 14.97 -35.35 7.32
N ASP A 132 14.97 -34.96 6.04
CA ASP A 132 15.41 -35.83 4.95
C ASP A 132 16.87 -36.29 5.14
N ALA A 133 17.76 -35.37 5.53
CA ALA A 133 19.17 -35.69 5.81
C ALA A 133 19.38 -36.63 7.00
N THR A 134 18.46 -36.63 7.97
CA THR A 134 18.57 -37.46 9.19
C THR A 134 17.92 -38.84 9.00
N THR A 135 16.89 -38.94 8.15
CA THR A 135 16.08 -40.17 8.00
C THR A 135 16.50 -41.03 6.80
N ASN A 136 17.08 -40.43 5.75
CA ASN A 136 17.42 -41.14 4.52
C ASN A 136 18.95 -41.22 4.31
N ALA A 137 19.63 -42.04 5.11
CA ALA A 137 20.99 -42.50 4.81
C ALA A 137 21.04 -43.57 3.70
N GLY A 138 19.98 -43.77 2.89
CA GLY A 138 20.02 -44.78 1.83
C GLY A 138 18.76 -45.13 1.04
N ASN A 139 17.60 -44.47 1.21
CA ASN A 139 16.43 -44.76 0.37
C ASN A 139 15.65 -43.48 0.03
N TYR A 140 15.78 -43.04 -1.22
CA TYR A 140 15.19 -41.80 -1.72
C TYR A 140 13.80 -42.10 -2.30
N ASP A 141 12.82 -42.37 -1.43
CA ASP A 141 11.42 -42.29 -1.82
C ASP A 141 10.96 -40.85 -1.59
N GLY A 142 10.88 -40.07 -2.67
CA GLY A 142 10.63 -38.63 -2.69
C GLY A 142 9.19 -38.23 -2.33
N ASN A 143 8.55 -38.92 -1.38
CA ASN A 143 7.18 -38.65 -1.02
C ASN A 143 7.11 -37.58 0.08
N SER A 144 6.78 -36.37 -0.36
CA SER A 144 7.25 -35.10 0.15
C SER A 144 6.08 -34.29 0.75
N SER A 145 5.57 -34.72 1.90
CA SER A 145 4.47 -34.01 2.59
C SER A 145 4.93 -32.71 3.28
N SER A 146 6.20 -32.61 3.67
CA SER A 146 6.78 -31.41 4.29
C SER A 146 7.00 -30.26 3.30
N TYR A 147 7.31 -30.57 2.03
CA TYR A 147 7.42 -29.54 0.99
C TYR A 147 6.05 -28.96 0.63
N THR A 148 4.96 -29.70 0.83
CA THR A 148 3.59 -29.22 0.55
C THR A 148 3.24 -27.98 1.38
N LYS A 149 3.69 -27.90 2.64
CA LYS A 149 3.43 -26.74 3.51
C LYS A 149 4.20 -25.49 3.05
N ALA A 150 5.48 -25.64 2.73
CA ALA A 150 6.30 -24.56 2.19
C ALA A 150 5.74 -24.03 0.86
N VAL A 151 5.44 -24.93 -0.09
CA VAL A 151 4.82 -24.56 -1.37
C VAL A 151 3.48 -23.85 -1.16
N THR A 152 2.68 -24.28 -0.19
CA THR A 152 1.42 -23.60 0.15
C THR A 152 1.65 -22.18 0.66
N LEU A 153 2.68 -21.98 1.50
CA LEU A 153 3.05 -20.65 2.01
C LEU A 153 3.59 -19.75 0.89
N GLU A 154 4.39 -20.27 -0.04
CA GLU A 154 4.87 -19.53 -1.23
C GLU A 154 3.72 -19.10 -2.13
N MET A 155 2.78 -20.00 -2.41
CA MET A 155 1.60 -19.68 -3.21
C MET A 155 0.71 -18.64 -2.52
N LYS A 156 0.61 -18.67 -1.19
CA LYS A 156 -0.09 -17.63 -0.41
C LYS A 156 0.65 -16.29 -0.47
N ALA A 157 1.97 -16.28 -0.28
CA ALA A 157 2.79 -15.08 -0.38
C ALA A 157 2.66 -14.43 -1.75
N TYR A 158 2.68 -15.23 -2.82
CA TYR A 158 2.46 -14.75 -4.19
C TYR A 158 1.09 -14.07 -4.35
N ARG A 159 0.01 -14.72 -3.90
CA ARG A 159 -1.34 -14.15 -3.95
C ARG A 159 -1.44 -12.84 -3.16
N ILE A 160 -0.89 -12.80 -1.95
CA ILE A 160 -0.87 -11.59 -1.11
C ILE A 160 -0.10 -10.48 -1.81
N LYS A 161 1.05 -10.79 -2.43
CA LYS A 161 1.84 -9.81 -3.16
C LYS A 161 1.04 -9.23 -4.33
N THR A 162 0.46 -10.07 -5.18
CA THR A 162 -0.32 -9.61 -6.33
C THR A 162 -1.49 -8.72 -5.90
N THR A 163 -2.29 -9.15 -4.92
CA THR A 163 -3.43 -8.34 -4.44
C THR A 163 -2.99 -7.06 -3.74
N LEU A 164 -1.84 -7.07 -3.04
CA LEU A 164 -1.26 -5.86 -2.46
C LEU A 164 -0.81 -4.86 -3.55
N ASP A 165 -0.13 -5.35 -4.59
CA ASP A 165 0.32 -4.53 -5.70
C ASP A 165 -0.88 -3.93 -6.45
N ASP A 166 -1.94 -4.72 -6.69
CA ASP A 166 -3.20 -4.25 -7.28
C ASP A 166 -3.87 -3.17 -6.43
N LEU A 167 -3.99 -3.40 -5.11
CA LEU A 167 -4.55 -2.43 -4.17
C LEU A 167 -3.76 -1.11 -4.18
N LEU A 168 -2.43 -1.18 -4.14
CA LEU A 168 -1.57 0.01 -4.20
C LEU A 168 -1.73 0.75 -5.54
N GLY A 169 -1.93 0.00 -6.64
CA GLY A 169 -2.28 0.56 -7.95
C GLY A 169 -3.58 1.37 -7.90
N TYR A 170 -4.66 0.77 -7.41
CA TYR A 170 -5.96 1.45 -7.27
C TYR A 170 -5.92 2.67 -6.34
N LEU A 171 -5.19 2.57 -5.21
CA LEU A 171 -5.02 3.69 -4.29
C LEU A 171 -4.24 4.84 -4.95
N GLY A 172 -3.20 4.53 -5.72
CA GLY A 172 -2.43 5.53 -6.48
C GLY A 172 -3.27 6.19 -7.57
N GLU A 173 -4.04 5.40 -8.32
CA GLU A 173 -4.97 5.94 -9.33
C GLU A 173 -6.03 6.85 -8.70
N THR A 174 -6.58 6.45 -7.54
CA THR A 174 -7.56 7.27 -6.82
C THR A 174 -6.97 8.58 -6.33
N ASP A 175 -5.76 8.56 -5.77
CA ASP A 175 -5.06 9.79 -5.37
C ASP A 175 -4.84 10.74 -6.56
N ILE A 176 -4.46 10.20 -7.73
CA ILE A 176 -4.36 10.97 -8.98
C ILE A 176 -5.72 11.59 -9.34
N LEU A 177 -6.78 10.79 -9.37
CA LEU A 177 -8.14 11.28 -9.70
C LEU A 177 -8.62 12.37 -8.73
N ILE A 178 -8.34 12.23 -7.43
CA ILE A 178 -8.63 13.27 -6.44
C ILE A 178 -7.85 14.55 -6.77
N GLY A 179 -6.56 14.44 -7.06
CA GLY A 179 -5.74 15.58 -7.45
C GLY A 179 -6.28 16.28 -8.70
N GLN A 180 -6.66 15.52 -9.73
CA GLN A 180 -7.29 16.06 -10.94
C GLN A 180 -8.62 16.77 -10.63
N GLY A 181 -9.43 16.20 -9.73
CA GLY A 181 -10.66 16.80 -9.24
C GLY A 181 -10.42 18.13 -8.53
N LEU A 182 -9.42 18.20 -7.64
CA LEU A 182 -9.05 19.43 -6.93
C LEU A 182 -8.51 20.52 -7.85
N ARG A 183 -7.85 20.13 -8.93
CA ARG A 183 -7.35 21.04 -9.98
C ARG A 183 -8.41 21.38 -11.03
N GLY A 184 -9.65 20.92 -10.89
CA GLY A 184 -10.70 21.19 -11.87
C GLY A 184 -10.49 20.54 -13.24
N GLU A 185 -9.54 19.62 -13.38
CA GLU A 185 -9.21 18.93 -14.63
C GLU A 185 -10.33 17.95 -15.03
N LEU A 186 -11.14 17.50 -14.06
CA LEU A 186 -12.33 16.67 -14.28
C LEU A 186 -13.59 17.49 -14.63
N GLY A 187 -13.45 18.81 -14.81
CA GLY A 187 -14.55 19.71 -15.16
C GLY A 187 -15.45 20.05 -13.97
N VAL A 188 -16.72 19.63 -14.01
CA VAL A 188 -17.72 19.99 -12.98
C VAL A 188 -17.54 19.09 -11.74
N SER A 189 -17.70 19.68 -10.55
CA SER A 189 -17.45 19.02 -9.27
C SER A 189 -18.29 17.75 -9.02
N ALA A 190 -19.55 17.73 -9.45
CA ALA A 190 -20.43 16.58 -9.22
C ALA A 190 -20.04 15.32 -10.04
N PRO A 191 -19.80 15.40 -11.37
CA PRO A 191 -19.23 14.29 -12.13
C PRO A 191 -17.87 13.81 -11.59
N ALA A 192 -16.99 14.74 -11.19
CA ALA A 192 -15.70 14.42 -10.60
C ALA A 192 -15.85 13.60 -9.30
N GLN A 193 -16.76 14.01 -8.41
CA GLN A 193 -17.07 13.27 -7.19
C GLN A 193 -17.58 11.85 -7.47
N ILE A 194 -18.48 11.68 -8.43
CA ILE A 194 -19.01 10.35 -8.79
C ILE A 194 -17.88 9.45 -9.30
N GLN A 195 -17.00 9.97 -10.16
CA GLN A 195 -15.86 9.21 -10.69
C GLN A 195 -14.89 8.80 -9.58
N ILE A 196 -14.55 9.73 -8.68
CA ILE A 196 -13.68 9.44 -7.53
C ILE A 196 -14.31 8.38 -6.61
N LEU A 197 -15.62 8.49 -6.30
CA LEU A 197 -16.33 7.52 -5.46
C LEU A 197 -16.36 6.13 -6.11
N SER A 198 -16.51 6.06 -7.43
CA SER A 198 -16.44 4.78 -8.15
C SER A 198 -15.06 4.14 -8.02
N SER A 199 -13.98 4.93 -8.14
CA SER A 199 -12.61 4.41 -7.98
C SER A 199 -12.33 3.96 -6.54
N LEU A 200 -12.80 4.73 -5.54
CA LEU A 200 -12.72 4.33 -4.13
C LEU A 200 -13.48 3.04 -3.83
N SER A 201 -14.63 2.81 -4.47
CA SER A 201 -15.36 1.56 -4.30
C SER A 201 -14.53 0.35 -4.77
N ASN A 202 -13.79 0.49 -5.87
CA ASN A 202 -12.87 -0.55 -6.34
C ASN A 202 -11.71 -0.74 -5.36
N CYS A 203 -11.13 0.36 -4.85
CA CYS A 203 -10.11 0.28 -3.80
C CYS A 203 -10.59 -0.49 -2.58
N MET A 204 -11.80 -0.20 -2.09
CA MET A 204 -12.38 -0.85 -0.93
C MET A 204 -12.59 -2.34 -1.16
N ALA A 205 -13.07 -2.73 -2.35
CA ALA A 205 -13.25 -4.13 -2.72
C ALA A 205 -11.91 -4.89 -2.75
N GLU A 206 -10.86 -4.32 -3.34
CA GLU A 206 -9.54 -4.95 -3.34
C GLU A 206 -8.89 -4.97 -1.95
N PHE A 207 -9.14 -3.95 -1.13
CA PHE A 207 -8.68 -3.94 0.25
C PHE A 207 -9.36 -5.06 1.05
N ASP A 208 -10.67 -5.25 0.90
CA ASP A 208 -11.40 -6.35 1.53
C ASP A 208 -10.91 -7.71 1.01
N ASN A 209 -10.58 -7.81 -0.28
CA ASN A 209 -9.98 -9.00 -0.87
C ASN A 209 -8.61 -9.30 -0.26
N LEU A 210 -7.74 -8.29 -0.09
CA LEU A 210 -6.44 -8.42 0.56
C LEU A 210 -6.58 -8.91 2.00
N LEU A 211 -7.47 -8.30 2.79
CA LEU A 211 -7.69 -8.70 4.18
C LEU A 211 -8.24 -10.13 4.30
N ARG A 212 -9.00 -10.59 3.31
CA ARG A 212 -9.55 -11.96 3.29
C ARG A 212 -8.49 -13.02 2.99
N ILE A 213 -7.48 -12.71 2.17
CA ILE A 213 -6.44 -13.67 1.80
C ILE A 213 -5.30 -13.74 2.82
N ILE A 214 -5.09 -12.67 3.59
CA ILE A 214 -4.10 -12.62 4.67
C ILE A 214 -4.62 -13.47 5.84
N PRO A 215 -3.86 -14.45 6.35
CA PRO A 215 -4.28 -15.23 7.49
C PRO A 215 -4.30 -14.37 8.77
N ASP A 216 -5.29 -14.55 9.64
CA ASP A 216 -5.34 -13.81 10.91
C ASP A 216 -4.18 -14.18 11.85
N GLU A 217 -3.71 -15.43 11.76
CA GLU A 217 -2.56 -15.93 12.51
C GLU A 217 -1.57 -16.61 11.56
N LEU A 218 -0.29 -16.29 11.73
CA LEU A 218 0.78 -16.98 11.05
C LEU A 218 1.13 -18.23 11.86
N SER A 219 0.78 -19.42 11.34
CA SER A 219 1.16 -20.69 11.96
C SER A 219 2.69 -20.79 12.00
N ARG A 220 3.27 -20.58 13.18
CA ARG A 220 4.68 -20.85 13.47
C ARG A 220 4.93 -22.34 13.64
#